data_AF-A0A7W0KKL7-F1
#
_entry.id   AF-A0A7W0KKL7-F1
#
_cell.length_a   1.000
_cell.length_b   1.000
_cell.length_c   1.000
_cell.angle_alpha   90.00
_cell.angle_beta   90.00
_cell.angle_gamma   90.00
#
_symmetry.space_group_name_H-M   'P 1'
#
loop_
_entity.id
_entity.type
_entity.pdbx_description
1 polymer ?
#
loop_
_entity_poly.entity_id
_entity_poly.type
_entity_poly.pdbx_seq_one_letter_code
_entity_poly.pdbx_strand_id
1 'polypeptide(L)'
;MTGASRGLGFLLARELADQGHDLVICARSADGLDTAAAELRGRRGQVVTVAADVSVEAQAEAVVAAATEHFGRLDVLVANAGAIQVGPAAAMRASDFADAL
;
A
#
# COMPACT_ATOMS: atom_id res chain seq x y z
N MET A 1 -0.50 -5.06 -1.22
CA MET A 1 -1.36 -4.16 -0.42
C MET A 1 -0.89 -2.73 -0.55
N THR A 2 -1.78 -1.80 -0.91
CA THR A 2 -1.43 -0.39 -1.06
C THR A 2 -1.82 0.44 0.17
N GLY A 3 -1.07 1.49 0.49
CA GLY A 3 -1.35 2.37 1.64
C GLY A 3 -1.14 1.66 2.99
N ALA A 4 -0.21 0.71 3.04
CA ALA A 4 -0.04 -0.20 4.17
C ALA A 4 0.97 0.28 5.22
N SER A 5 1.48 1.51 5.12
CA SER A 5 2.39 2.08 6.12
C SER A 5 1.71 2.61 7.38
N ARG A 6 0.36 2.74 7.39
CA ARG A 6 -0.42 3.20 8.54
C ARG A 6 -1.91 2.83 8.40
N GLY A 7 -2.68 3.14 9.45
CA GLY A 7 -4.14 3.07 9.43
C GLY A 7 -4.70 1.68 9.15
N LEU A 8 -5.84 1.62 8.47
CA LEU A 8 -6.52 0.35 8.14
C LEU A 8 -5.65 -0.56 7.26
N GLY A 9 -4.92 0.00 6.30
CA GLY A 9 -4.00 -0.77 5.46
C GLY A 9 -2.95 -1.50 6.27
N PHE A 10 -2.36 -0.84 7.27
CA PHE A 10 -1.40 -1.48 8.15
C PHE A 10 -2.02 -2.57 9.02
N LEU A 11 -3.20 -2.31 9.60
CA LEU A 11 -3.89 -3.29 10.45
C LEU A 11 -4.26 -4.57 9.68
N LEU A 12 -4.73 -4.41 8.43
CA LEU A 12 -5.00 -5.53 7.53
C LEU A 12 -3.71 -6.28 7.16
N ALA A 13 -2.61 -5.57 6.89
CA ALA A 13 -1.32 -6.19 6.58
C ALA A 13 -0.83 -7.02 7.77
N ARG A 14 -1.00 -6.52 8.99
CA ARG A 14 -0.64 -7.24 10.21
C ARG A 14 -1.43 -8.53 10.37
N GLU A 15 -2.75 -8.46 10.21
CA GLU A 15 -3.62 -9.64 10.31
C GLU A 15 -3.28 -10.69 9.26
N LEU A 16 -3.06 -10.28 8.01
CA LEU A 16 -2.68 -11.22 6.94
C LEU A 16 -1.30 -11.85 7.19
N ALA A 17 -0.33 -11.08 7.69
CA ALA A 17 0.99 -11.61 8.06
C ALA A 17 0.91 -12.61 9.22
N ASP A 18 0.01 -12.37 10.18
CA ASP A 18 -0.25 -13.28 11.31
C ASP A 18 -0.91 -14.59 10.86
N GLN A 19 -1.73 -14.53 9.81
CA GLN A 19 -2.30 -15.71 9.15
C GLN A 19 -1.31 -16.45 8.25
N GLY A 20 -0.09 -15.92 8.06
CA GLY A 20 0.97 -16.56 7.29
C GLY A 20 0.94 -16.24 5.80
N HIS A 21 0.25 -15.18 5.38
CA HIS A 21 0.31 -14.70 4.00
C HIS A 21 1.61 -13.94 3.74
N ASP A 22 2.21 -14.21 2.58
CA ASP A 22 3.30 -13.40 2.05
C ASP A 22 2.76 -12.09 1.49
N LEU A 23 3.41 -10.98 1.84
CA LEU A 23 2.91 -9.64 1.56
C LEU A 23 3.94 -8.82 0.81
N VAL A 24 3.46 -8.15 -0.24
CA VAL A 24 4.05 -6.90 -0.73
C VAL A 24 3.25 -5.73 -0.18
N ILE A 25 3.89 -4.83 0.56
CA ILE A 25 3.29 -3.60 1.07
C ILE A 25 3.87 -2.38 0.36
N CYS A 26 3.00 -1.43 -0.03
CA CYS A 26 3.44 -0.17 -0.63
C CYS A 26 2.81 1.06 0.01
N ALA A 27 3.56 2.16 -0.03
CA ALA A 27 3.15 3.50 0.35
C ALA A 27 4.16 4.53 -0.19
N ARG A 28 3.81 5.82 -0.16
CA ARG A 28 4.68 6.91 -0.67
C ARG A 28 5.89 7.22 0.22
N SER A 29 5.79 6.98 1.52
CA SER A 29 6.86 7.27 2.49
C SER A 29 7.68 6.02 2.76
N ALA A 30 8.97 6.07 2.44
CA ALA A 30 9.93 5.00 2.75
C ALA A 30 10.05 4.77 4.26
N ASP A 31 10.23 5.84 5.05
CA ASP A 31 10.32 5.75 6.52
C ASP A 31 9.08 5.09 7.16
N GLY A 32 7.90 5.41 6.65
CA GLY A 32 6.65 4.79 7.09
C GLY A 32 6.59 3.30 6.74
N LEU A 33 7.10 2.91 5.57
CA LEU A 33 7.21 1.50 5.19
C LEU A 33 8.23 0.75 6.03
N ASP A 34 9.37 1.36 6.35
CA ASP A 34 10.40 0.73 7.17
C ASP A 34 9.89 0.47 8.59
N THR A 35 9.16 1.43 9.15
CA THR A 35 8.48 1.27 10.45
C THR A 35 7.46 0.14 10.41
N ALA A 36 6.59 0.13 9.39
CA ALA A 36 5.60 -0.93 9.22
C ALA A 36 6.25 -2.30 9.02
N ALA A 37 7.28 -2.40 8.17
CA ALA A 37 8.00 -3.63 7.93
C ALA A 37 8.71 -4.14 9.18
N ALA A 38 9.26 -3.27 10.02
CA ALA A 38 9.86 -3.67 11.29
C ALA A 38 8.83 -4.34 12.23
N GLU A 39 7.58 -3.87 12.26
CA GLU A 39 6.50 -4.48 13.08
C GLU A 39 5.92 -5.77 12.45
N LEU A 40 6.01 -5.90 11.12
CA LEU A 40 5.49 -7.06 10.40
C LEU A 40 6.53 -8.19 10.27
N ARG A 41 7.83 -7.88 10.27
CA ARG A 41 8.91 -8.86 10.24
C ARG A 41 8.88 -9.73 11.50
N GLY A 42 9.19 -11.02 11.33
CA GLY A 42 9.16 -12.02 12.41
C GLY A 42 7.80 -12.68 12.63
N ARG A 43 6.78 -12.28 11.84
CA ARG A 43 5.50 -12.99 11.74
C ARG A 43 5.64 -14.20 10.81
N ARG A 44 4.53 -14.92 10.61
CA ARG A 44 4.52 -16.19 9.86
C ARG A 44 4.81 -16.00 8.37
N GLY A 45 4.29 -14.93 7.78
CA GLY A 45 4.51 -14.59 6.37
C GLY A 45 5.75 -13.72 6.12
N GLN A 46 6.21 -13.66 4.88
CA GLN A 46 7.27 -12.76 4.44
C GLN A 46 6.72 -11.38 4.06
N VAL A 47 7.53 -10.34 4.19
CA VAL A 47 7.13 -8.96 3.90
C VAL A 47 8.17 -8.27 3.04
N VAL A 48 7.75 -7.85 1.85
CA VAL A 48 8.51 -7.02 0.91
C VAL A 48 7.90 -5.63 0.89
N THR A 49 8.73 -4.59 0.93
CA THR A 49 8.31 -3.19 0.86
C THR A 49 8.60 -2.61 -0.51
N VAL A 50 7.68 -1.79 -1.03
CA VAL A 50 7.88 -1.01 -2.26
C VAL A 50 7.42 0.42 -2.00
N ALA A 51 8.36 1.37 -2.01
CA ALA A 51 8.01 2.79 -1.96
C ALA A 51 7.44 3.20 -3.31
N ALA A 52 6.15 3.55 -3.35
CA ALA A 52 5.44 3.85 -4.60
C ALA A 52 4.27 4.81 -4.38
N ASP A 53 4.07 5.68 -5.34
CA ASP A 53 2.83 6.39 -5.60
C ASP A 53 2.00 5.61 -6.63
N VAL A 54 0.91 5.02 -6.16
CA VAL A 54 0.05 4.16 -7.00
C VAL A 54 -0.82 4.93 -7.99
N SER A 55 -0.83 6.27 -7.91
CA SER A 55 -1.41 7.11 -8.98
C SER A 55 -0.51 7.18 -10.22
N VAL A 56 0.76 6.80 -10.10
CA VAL A 56 1.73 6.74 -11.20
C VAL A 56 1.79 5.31 -11.72
N GLU A 57 1.32 5.11 -12.95
CA GLU A 57 1.20 3.78 -13.59
C GLU A 57 2.50 2.94 -13.48
N ALA A 58 3.64 3.50 -13.89
CA ALA A 58 4.92 2.80 -13.82
C ALA A 58 5.33 2.39 -12.38
N GLN A 59 4.91 3.15 -11.36
CA GLN A 59 5.19 2.78 -9.96
C GLN A 59 4.20 1.74 -9.45
N ALA A 60 2.94 1.75 -9.92
CA ALA A 60 1.99 0.68 -9.64
C ALA A 60 2.43 -0.65 -10.28
N GLU A 61 2.95 -0.61 -11.52
CA GLU A 61 3.56 -1.77 -12.19
C GLU A 61 4.73 -2.33 -11.38
N ALA A 62 5.60 -1.47 -10.83
CA ALA A 62 6.71 -1.91 -9.98
C ALA A 62 6.24 -2.65 -8.71
N VAL A 63 5.10 -2.26 -8.12
CA VAL A 63 4.52 -2.97 -6.95
C VAL A 63 4.04 -4.36 -7.35
N VAL A 64 3.40 -4.51 -8.51
CA VAL A 64 2.95 -5.81 -9.03
C VAL A 64 4.15 -6.69 -9.39
N ALA A 65 5.13 -6.12 -10.08
CA ALA A 65 6.37 -6.80 -10.48
C ALA A 65 7.09 -7.36 -9.25
N ALA A 66 7.22 -6.59 -8.17
CA ALA A 66 7.84 -7.04 -6.93
C ALA A 66 7.17 -8.29 -6.35
N ALA A 67 5.84 -8.42 -6.44
CA ALA A 67 5.13 -9.61 -5.99
C ALA A 67 5.47 -10.83 -6.85
N THR A 68 5.44 -10.68 -8.17
CA THR A 68 5.77 -11.77 -9.09
C THR A 68 7.25 -12.16 -9.05
N GLU A 69 8.16 -11.22 -8.83
CA GLU A 69 9.60 -11.49 -8.75
C GLU A 69 9.99 -12.19 -7.44
N HIS A 70 9.38 -11.80 -6.31
CA HIS A 70 9.71 -12.40 -5.00
C HIS A 70 8.94 -13.69 -4.73
N PHE A 71 7.67 -13.76 -5.11
CA PHE A 71 6.77 -14.87 -4.73
C PHE A 71 6.30 -15.70 -5.93
N GLY A 72 6.67 -15.32 -7.16
CA GLY A 72 6.32 -16.03 -8.39
C GLY A 72 4.87 -15.82 -8.86
N ARG A 73 4.02 -15.16 -8.06
CA ARG A 73 2.60 -14.93 -8.34
C ARG A 73 2.04 -13.76 -7.54
N LEU A 74 0.87 -13.27 -7.95
CA LEU A 74 0.01 -12.37 -7.17
C LEU A 74 -1.38 -12.99 -7.06
N ASP A 75 -1.79 -13.33 -5.83
CA ASP A 75 -3.09 -13.96 -5.57
C ASP A 75 -4.21 -12.96 -5.33
N VAL A 76 -3.92 -11.92 -4.55
CA VAL A 76 -4.90 -10.93 -4.10
C VAL A 76 -4.27 -9.54 -4.13
N LEU A 77 -4.97 -8.59 -4.74
CA LEU A 77 -4.66 -7.18 -4.66
C LEU A 77 -5.66 -6.48 -3.71
N VAL A 78 -5.13 -5.85 -2.67
CA VAL A 78 -5.90 -4.95 -1.80
C VAL A 78 -5.51 -3.50 -2.13
N ALA A 79 -6.35 -2.84 -2.93
CA ALA A 79 -6.21 -1.43 -3.30
C ALA A 79 -6.82 -0.53 -2.20
N ASN A 80 -6.05 -0.33 -1.12
CA ASN A 80 -6.46 0.42 0.06
C ASN A 80 -5.92 1.87 0.11
N ALA A 81 -4.98 2.23 -0.76
CA ALA A 81 -4.43 3.58 -0.74
C ALA A 81 -5.51 4.56 -1.23
N GLY A 82 -5.67 5.67 -0.51
CA GLY A 82 -6.63 6.70 -0.89
C GLY A 82 -6.39 8.00 -0.10
N ALA A 83 -6.85 9.09 -0.67
CA ALA A 83 -6.90 10.40 -0.03
C ALA A 83 -8.34 10.89 0.01
N ILE A 84 -8.70 11.65 1.06
CA ILE A 84 -10.01 12.24 1.21
C ILE A 84 -9.84 13.76 1.17
N GLN A 85 -10.54 14.42 0.25
CA GLN A 85 -10.68 15.87 0.23
C GLN A 85 -12.02 16.25 0.84
N VAL A 86 -12.00 17.24 1.74
CA VAL A 86 -13.20 17.70 2.47
C VAL A 86 -13.34 19.20 2.32
N GLY A 87 -14.49 19.65 1.82
CA GLY A 87 -14.83 21.06 1.71
C GLY A 87 -16.23 21.27 1.13
N PRO A 88 -16.77 22.50 1.17
CA PRO A 88 -18.02 22.81 0.49
C PRO A 88 -17.89 22.52 -1.00
N ALA A 89 -18.85 21.79 -1.59
CA ALA A 89 -18.79 21.40 -3.00
C ALA A 89 -18.61 22.61 -3.94
N ALA A 90 -19.22 23.75 -3.60
CA ALA A 90 -19.10 25.00 -4.36
C ALA A 90 -17.69 25.63 -4.33
N ALA A 91 -16.82 25.22 -3.41
CA ALA A 91 -15.45 25.70 -3.26
C ALA A 91 -14.40 24.72 -3.78
N MET A 92 -14.80 23.52 -4.22
CA MET A 92 -13.88 22.52 -4.76
C MET A 92 -13.44 22.87 -6.18
N ARG A 93 -12.19 22.57 -6.48
CA ARG A 93 -11.56 22.68 -7.81
C ARG A 93 -11.48 21.29 -8.44
N ALA A 94 -11.39 21.24 -9.78
CA ALA A 94 -11.16 19.98 -10.48
C ALA A 94 -9.90 19.23 -9.99
N SER A 95 -8.86 19.98 -9.58
CA SER A 95 -7.65 19.41 -8.96
C SER A 95 -7.94 18.66 -7.67
N ASP A 96 -8.90 19.10 -6.86
CA ASP A 96 -9.22 18.44 -5.60
C ASP A 96 -9.81 17.04 -5.84
N PHE A 97 -10.54 16.86 -6.95
CA PHE A 97 -11.03 15.54 -7.36
C PHE A 97 -9.92 14.68 -7.95
N ALA A 98 -9.04 15.27 -8.77
CA ALA A 98 -7.91 14.56 -9.36
C ALA A 98 -6.91 14.07 -8.28
N ASP A 99 -6.65 14.88 -7.26
CA ASP A 99 -5.73 14.54 -6.16
C ASP A 99 -6.31 13.50 -5.18
N ALA A 100 -7.62 13.23 -5.26
CA ALA A 100 -8.32 12.24 -4.43
C ALA A 100 -8.45 10.86 -5.12
N LEU A 101 -8.18 10.79 -6.42
CA LEU A 101 -8.18 9.57 -7.24
C LEU A 101 -6.80 8.88 -7.18
#